data_AF-A0A931CQR9-F1
#
_entry.id   AF-A0A931CQR9-F1
#
_cell.length_a   1.000
_cell.length_b   1.000
_cell.length_c   1.000
_cell.angle_alpha   90.00
_cell.angle_beta   90.00
_cell.angle_gamma   90.00
#
_symmetry.space_group_name_H-M   'P 1'
#
loop_
_entity.id
_entity.type
_entity.pdbx_description
1 polymer ?
#
loop_
_entity_poly.entity_id
_entity_poly.type
_entity_poly.pdbx_seq_one_letter_code
_entity_poly.pdbx_strand_id
1 'polypeptide(L)'
;MTPQNPSMHLTVEETARNLAVFAVDRTDLKTILESLPPESGVNRVTLEYELGILKILAVGWGISFFMPVSDKNKPILSDAFWQMIQEFSQNIS
;
A
#
# COMPACT_ATOMS: atom_id res chain seq x y z
N MET A 1 20.47 19.40 -27.55
CA MET A 1 20.78 18.40 -26.51
C MET A 1 19.54 18.24 -25.65
N THR A 2 18.72 17.24 -25.95
CA THR A 2 17.57 16.87 -25.13
C THR A 2 18.09 16.28 -23.81
N PRO A 3 17.60 16.70 -22.64
CA PRO A 3 18.01 16.07 -21.39
C PRO A 3 17.52 14.63 -21.43
N GLN A 4 18.47 13.70 -21.38
CA GLN A 4 18.22 12.29 -21.07
C GLN A 4 17.56 12.27 -19.69
N ASN A 5 16.25 12.05 -19.64
CA ASN A 5 15.58 11.74 -18.38
C ASN A 5 16.05 10.32 -18.04
N PRO A 6 16.88 10.09 -17.01
CA PRO A 6 17.33 8.76 -16.68
C PRO A 6 16.10 7.95 -16.34
N SER A 7 15.81 6.92 -17.13
CA SER A 7 14.77 5.93 -16.82
C SER A 7 14.97 5.48 -15.38
N MET A 8 14.13 5.95 -14.47
CA MET A 8 14.24 5.69 -13.05
C MET A 8 13.81 4.24 -12.83
N HIS A 9 14.73 3.32 -13.08
CA HIS A 9 14.52 1.91 -12.82
C HIS A 9 14.54 1.70 -11.31
N LEU A 10 13.35 1.70 -10.70
CA LEU A 10 13.16 1.32 -9.31
C LEU A 10 13.64 -0.12 -9.12
N THR A 11 14.37 -0.36 -8.03
CA THR A 11 14.67 -1.75 -7.63
C THR A 11 13.39 -2.41 -7.09
N VAL A 12 13.42 -3.74 -6.94
CA VAL A 12 12.29 -4.49 -6.38
C VAL A 12 12.04 -4.06 -4.94
N GLU A 13 13.10 -3.79 -4.18
CA GLU A 13 13.05 -3.35 -2.79
C GLU A 13 12.51 -1.92 -2.66
N GLU A 14 12.90 -1.01 -3.56
CA GLU A 14 12.33 0.34 -3.63
C GLU A 14 10.85 0.29 -4.00
N THR A 15 10.48 -0.59 -4.93
CA THR A 15 9.08 -0.82 -5.28
C THR A 15 8.29 -1.36 -4.09
N ALA A 16 8.83 -2.36 -3.38
CA ALA A 16 8.21 -2.91 -2.17
C ALA A 16 8.00 -1.84 -1.10
N ARG A 17 9.01 -1.01 -0.87
CA ARG A 17 8.95 0.11 0.07
C ARG A 17 7.88 1.13 -0.32
N ASN A 18 7.85 1.53 -1.59
CA ASN A 18 6.85 2.48 -2.07
C ASN A 18 5.43 1.92 -1.93
N LEU A 19 5.22 0.64 -2.22
CA LEU A 19 3.94 -0.03 -2.03
C LEU A 19 3.56 -0.16 -0.56
N ALA A 20 4.50 -0.48 0.33
CA ALA A 20 4.26 -0.55 1.77
C ALA A 20 3.91 0.83 2.34
N VAL A 21 4.66 1.88 1.99
CA VAL A 21 4.38 3.27 2.40
C VAL A 21 3.00 3.70 1.89
N PHE A 22 2.70 3.43 0.62
CA PHE A 22 1.38 3.71 0.05
C PHE A 22 0.27 2.97 0.81
N ALA A 23 0.46 1.68 1.12
CA ALA A 23 -0.53 0.84 1.77
C ALA A 23 -0.86 1.31 3.20
N VAL A 24 0.13 1.79 3.95
CA VAL A 24 -0.05 2.23 5.35
C VAL A 24 -0.43 3.71 5.49
N ASP A 25 -0.17 4.53 4.46
CA ASP A 25 -0.62 5.92 4.44
C ASP A 25 -2.16 5.99 4.48
N ARG A 26 -2.68 6.87 5.33
CA ARG A 26 -4.12 7.06 5.57
C ARG A 26 -4.65 8.38 5.03
N THR A 27 -3.81 9.17 4.36
CA THR A 27 -4.16 10.51 3.91
C THR A 27 -5.35 10.48 2.95
N ASP A 28 -5.35 9.53 2.02
CA ASP A 28 -6.46 9.27 1.10
C ASP A 28 -7.74 8.80 1.80
N LEU A 29 -7.60 7.93 2.81
CA LEU A 29 -8.73 7.43 3.59
C LEU A 29 -9.46 8.55 4.33
N LYS A 30 -8.73 9.54 4.86
CA LYS A 30 -9.33 10.71 5.51
C LYS A 30 -10.21 11.51 4.56
N THR A 31 -9.74 11.75 3.34
CA THR A 31 -10.55 12.40 2.29
C THR A 31 -11.81 11.61 1.96
N ILE A 32 -11.73 10.28 1.90
CA ILE A 32 -12.92 9.41 1.69
C ILE A 32 -13.88 9.54 2.86
N LEU A 33 -13.40 9.49 4.10
CA LEU A 33 -14.24 9.57 5.31
C LEU A 33 -14.91 10.94 5.47
N GLU A 34 -14.24 12.02 5.05
CA GLU A 34 -14.80 13.37 5.04
C GLU A 34 -15.98 13.50 4.07
N SER A 35 -16.00 12.72 2.99
CA SER A 35 -17.10 12.71 2.03
C SER A 35 -18.38 12.01 2.55
N LEU A 36 -18.27 11.25 3.65
CA LEU A 36 -19.42 10.55 4.23
C LEU A 36 -20.38 11.52 4.93
N PRO A 37 -21.71 11.33 4.81
CA PRO A 37 -22.68 12.12 5.53
C PRO A 37 -22.44 12.09 7.05
N PRO A 38 -22.54 13.24 7.76
CA PRO A 38 -22.39 13.29 9.21
C PRO A 38 -23.47 12.49 9.95
N GLU A 39 -24.66 12.36 9.34
CA GLU A 39 -25.82 11.62 9.84
C GLU A 39 -25.69 10.08 9.75
N SER A 40 -24.59 9.55 9.19
CA SER A 40 -24.48 8.13 8.82
C SER A 40 -24.49 7.15 9.99
N GLY A 41 -24.33 7.64 11.23
CA GLY A 41 -24.23 6.79 12.43
C GLY A 41 -22.95 5.94 12.50
N VAL A 42 -22.02 6.13 11.55
CA VAL A 42 -20.78 5.35 11.45
C VAL A 42 -19.69 5.96 12.34
N ASN A 43 -18.99 5.11 13.09
CA ASN A 43 -17.79 5.52 13.80
C ASN A 43 -16.64 5.72 12.79
N ARG A 44 -16.36 6.98 12.43
CA ARG A 44 -15.32 7.35 11.45
C ARG A 44 -13.93 6.86 11.87
N VAL A 45 -13.63 6.82 13.16
CA VAL A 45 -12.36 6.31 13.67
C VAL A 45 -12.25 4.82 13.39
N THR A 46 -13.27 4.03 13.76
CA THR A 46 -13.31 2.59 13.46
C THR A 46 -13.17 2.34 11.96
N LEU A 47 -13.92 3.07 11.14
CA LEU A 47 -13.89 2.91 9.70
C LEU A 47 -12.52 3.26 9.10
N GLU A 48 -11.80 4.27 9.62
CA GLU A 48 -10.42 4.59 9.20
C GLU A 48 -9.48 3.40 9.41
N TYR A 49 -9.57 2.72 10.56
CA TYR A 49 -8.75 1.54 10.84
C TYR A 49 -9.10 0.36 9.94
N GLU A 50 -10.40 0.07 9.77
CA GLU A 50 -10.86 -1.03 8.92
C GLU A 50 -10.46 -0.82 7.45
N LEU A 51 -10.66 0.40 6.92
CA LEU A 51 -10.25 0.75 5.57
C LEU A 51 -8.72 0.69 5.40
N GLY A 52 -7.95 1.09 6.43
CA GLY A 52 -6.50 0.95 6.43
C GLY A 52 -6.04 -0.50 6.28
N ILE A 53 -6.64 -1.42 7.04
CA ILE A 53 -6.36 -2.85 6.93
C ILE A 53 -6.74 -3.37 5.54
N LEU A 54 -7.93 -3.00 5.04
CA LEU A 54 -8.38 -3.40 3.70
C LEU A 54 -7.45 -2.89 2.60
N LYS A 55 -6.90 -1.68 2.72
CA LYS A 55 -5.93 -1.12 1.76
C LYS A 55 -4.65 -1.94 1.72
N ILE A 56 -4.12 -2.34 2.89
CA ILE A 56 -2.94 -3.22 2.97
C ILE A 56 -3.20 -4.55 2.28
N LEU A 57 -4.34 -5.19 2.57
CA LEU A 57 -4.72 -6.46 1.95
C LEU A 57 -4.91 -6.32 0.43
N ALA A 58 -5.52 -5.22 -0.03
CA ALA A 58 -5.74 -4.96 -1.44
C ALA A 58 -4.41 -4.83 -2.22
N VAL A 59 -3.41 -4.13 -1.66
CA VAL A 59 -2.09 -4.03 -2.28
C VAL A 59 -1.40 -5.40 -2.33
N GLY A 60 -1.45 -6.15 -1.23
CA GLY A 60 -0.92 -7.52 -1.18
C GLY A 60 -1.57 -8.44 -2.23
N TRP A 61 -2.89 -8.38 -2.38
CA TRP A 61 -3.61 -9.11 -3.43
C TRP A 61 -3.26 -8.63 -4.84
N GLY A 62 -3.01 -7.33 -5.01
CA GLY A 62 -2.43 -6.75 -6.23
C GLY A 62 -1.18 -7.52 -6.68
N ILE A 63 -0.22 -7.67 -5.76
CA ILE A 63 1.02 -8.40 -6.01
C ILE A 63 0.73 -9.88 -6.25
N SER A 64 -0.04 -10.54 -5.38
CA SER A 64 -0.23 -11.99 -5.44
C SER A 64 -1.04 -12.45 -6.65
N PHE A 65 -2.06 -11.72 -7.07
CA PHE A 65 -3.01 -12.19 -8.08
C PHE A 65 -2.88 -11.50 -9.44
N PHE A 66 -2.45 -10.23 -9.48
CA PHE A 66 -2.41 -9.47 -10.73
C PHE A 66 -1.02 -9.42 -11.38
N MET A 67 0.06 -9.68 -10.62
CA MET A 67 1.37 -9.89 -11.24
C MET A 67 1.43 -11.25 -11.96
N PRO A 68 1.94 -11.30 -13.21
CA PRO A 68 2.13 -12.54 -13.94
C PRO A 68 2.99 -13.53 -13.16
N VAL A 69 2.62 -14.81 -13.16
CA VAL A 69 3.39 -15.88 -12.51
C VAL A 69 4.80 -16.02 -13.10
N SER A 70 4.97 -15.66 -14.38
CA SER A 70 6.26 -15.65 -15.07
C SER A 70 7.18 -14.49 -14.66
N ASP A 71 6.69 -13.52 -13.89
CA ASP A 71 7.52 -12.40 -13.44
C ASP A 71 8.46 -12.85 -12.31
N LYS A 72 9.76 -12.85 -12.61
CA LYS A 72 10.83 -13.23 -11.67
C LYS A 72 10.90 -12.35 -10.42
N ASN A 73 10.37 -11.13 -10.47
CA ASN A 73 10.41 -10.18 -9.36
C ASN A 73 9.25 -10.38 -8.38
N LYS A 74 8.17 -11.05 -8.80
CA LYS A 74 6.97 -11.28 -7.98
C LYS A 74 7.23 -11.88 -6.59
N PRO A 75 7.99 -12.99 -6.44
CA PRO A 75 8.22 -13.56 -5.12
C PRO A 75 9.02 -12.59 -4.22
N ILE A 76 10.07 -11.98 -4.77
CA ILE A 76 10.94 -11.04 -4.04
C ILE A 76 10.13 -9.81 -3.59
N LEU A 77 9.30 -9.26 -4.48
CA LEU A 77 8.45 -8.11 -4.18
C LEU A 77 7.40 -8.45 -3.11
N SER A 78 6.77 -9.61 -3.23
CA SER A 78 5.76 -10.08 -2.28
C SER A 78 6.36 -10.23 -0.88
N ASP A 79 7.50 -10.92 -0.77
CA ASP A 79 8.16 -11.16 0.50
C ASP A 79 8.63 -9.84 1.14
N ALA A 80 9.27 -8.97 0.36
CA ALA A 80 9.74 -7.67 0.84
C ALA A 80 8.57 -6.77 1.30
N PHE A 81 7.46 -6.75 0.56
CA PHE A 81 6.25 -6.00 0.96
C PHE A 81 5.72 -6.50 2.30
N TRP A 82 5.50 -7.81 2.45
CA TRP A 82 4.92 -8.37 3.67
C TRP A 82 5.85 -8.26 4.88
N GLN A 83 7.17 -8.36 4.67
CA GLN A 83 8.14 -8.11 5.73
C GLN A 83 8.04 -6.67 6.25
N MET A 84 7.95 -5.67 5.35
CA MET A 84 7.80 -4.27 5.79
C MET A 84 6.46 -4.03 6.49
N ILE A 85 5.37 -4.66 6.06
CA ILE A 85 4.07 -4.60 6.75
C ILE A 85 4.16 -5.24 8.15
N GLN A 86 4.87 -6.37 8.28
CA GLN A 86 5.12 -7.00 9.57
C GLN A 86 5.91 -6.08 10.50
N GLU A 87 7.01 -5.49 10.02
CA GLU A 87 7.81 -4.51 10.76
C GLU A 87 6.97 -3.29 11.16
N PHE A 88 6.14 -2.76 10.25
CA PHE A 88 5.21 -1.69 10.57
C PHE A 88 4.26 -2.09 11.70
N SER A 89 3.67 -3.29 11.65
CA SER A 89 2.73 -3.78 12.66
C SER A 89 3.32 -3.87 14.07
N GLN A 90 4.63 -4.11 14.18
CA GLN A 90 5.34 -4.17 15.48
C GLN A 90 5.55 -2.78 16.08
N ASN A 91 5.55 -1.73 15.26
CA ASN A 91 5.75 -0.34 15.67
C ASN A 91 4.43 0.41 15.96
N ILE A 92 3.28 -0.25 15.77
CA ILE A 92 1.97 0.30 16.14
C ILE A 92 1.72 -0.03 17.63
N SER A 93 2.20 0.83 18.53
CA SER A 93 1.77 0.87 19.94
C SER A 93 0.54 1.76 20.11
#